data_AF-A0A0K0CXY6-F1
#
_entry.id   AF-A0A0K0CXY6-F1
#
_cell.length_a   1.000
_cell.length_b   1.000
_cell.length_c   1.000
_cell.angle_alpha   90.00
_cell.angle_beta   90.00
_cell.angle_gamma   90.00
#
_symmetry.space_group_name_H-M   'P 1'
#
loop_
_entity.id
_entity.type
_entity.pdbx_description
1 polymer ?
#
loop_
_entity_poly.entity_id
_entity_poly.type
_entity_poly.pdbx_seq_one_letter_code
_entity_poly.pdbx_strand_id
1 'polypeptide(L)'
;MSERFFVNYTECDVDKAVNVGIEFMKKKDIDVVIAPPCLEPAKMMAHLSTFYKKAILGWGFLTDSELSDTEIYPYVTKVTPDSFA
;
A
#
# COMPACT_ATOMS: atom_id res chain seq x y z
N MET A 1 1.64 -9.93 24.03
CA MET A 1 2.05 -9.46 22.69
C MET A 1 1.70 -7.97 22.66
N SER A 2 2.60 -7.09 22.22
CA SER A 2 2.33 -5.65 22.14
C SER A 2 2.35 -5.26 20.67
N GLU A 3 1.18 -4.93 20.12
CA GLU A 3 1.06 -4.42 18.76
C GLU A 3 1.55 -2.96 18.72
N ARG A 4 2.38 -2.63 17.73
CA ARG A 4 2.91 -1.27 17.53
C ARG A 4 2.39 -0.71 16.22
N PHE A 5 1.87 0.50 16.28
CA PHE A 5 1.41 1.24 15.12
C PHE A 5 2.42 2.31 14.74
N PHE A 6 2.80 2.34 13.46
CA PHE A 6 3.64 3.38 12.89
C PHE A 6 2.83 4.16 11.85
N VAL A 7 2.82 5.48 11.96
CA VAL A 7 2.07 6.36 11.06
C VAL A 7 3.04 7.40 10.50
N ASN A 8 3.01 7.59 9.19
CA ASN A 8 3.76 8.65 8.53
C ASN A 8 2.91 9.23 7.39
N TYR A 9 2.85 10.55 7.30
CA TYR A 9 1.99 11.26 6.35
C TYR A 9 2.75 11.55 5.06
N THR A 10 2.20 11.10 3.94
CA THR A 10 2.84 11.24 2.62
C THR A 10 2.24 12.35 1.78
N GLU A 11 1.13 12.97 2.20
CA GLU A 11 0.46 14.09 1.48
C GLU A 11 0.14 13.77 0.01
N CYS A 12 -0.12 12.49 -0.29
CA CYS A 12 -0.32 11.97 -1.64
C CYS A 12 0.86 12.20 -2.61
N ASP A 13 2.04 12.51 -2.06
CA ASP A 13 3.29 12.58 -2.78
C ASP A 13 3.89 11.17 -2.94
N VAL A 14 4.28 10.86 -4.17
CA VAL A 14 4.77 9.53 -4.55
C VAL A 14 6.15 9.26 -3.94
N ASP A 15 7.05 10.24 -3.97
CA ASP A 15 8.43 10.08 -3.48
C ASP A 15 8.46 9.89 -1.97
N LYS A 16 7.63 10.65 -1.24
CA LYS A 16 7.42 10.46 0.20
C LYS A 16 6.87 9.08 0.50
N ALA A 17 5.87 8.61 -0.26
CA ALA A 17 5.28 7.29 -0.05
C ALA A 17 6.28 6.15 -0.28
N VAL A 18 7.11 6.24 -1.34
CA VAL A 18 8.16 5.25 -1.60
C VAL A 18 9.17 5.21 -0.45
N ASN A 19 9.63 6.36 0.03
CA ASN A 19 10.59 6.44 1.13
C ASN A 19 10.01 5.81 2.42
N VAL A 20 8.78 6.18 2.79
CA VAL A 20 8.06 5.60 3.93
C VAL A 20 7.86 4.09 3.74
N GLY A 21 7.48 3.64 2.55
CA GLY A 21 7.28 2.23 2.24
C GLY A 21 8.55 1.40 2.42
N ILE A 22 9.70 1.91 1.96
CA ILE A 22 10.99 1.26 2.17
C ILE A 22 11.36 1.24 3.66
N GLU A 23 11.15 2.34 4.39
CA GLU A 23 11.39 2.37 5.83
C GLU A 23 10.56 1.31 6.55
N PHE A 24 9.27 1.21 6.22
CA PHE A 24 8.33 0.34 6.89
C PHE A 24 8.56 -1.14 6.53
N MET A 25 8.58 -1.46 5.24
CA MET A 25 8.65 -2.85 4.76
C MET A 25 10.03 -3.46 4.90
N LYS A 26 11.11 -2.67 4.72
CA LYS A 26 12.49 -3.18 4.75
C LYS A 26 13.21 -2.94 6.06
N LYS A 27 13.12 -1.73 6.63
CA LYS A 27 13.92 -1.39 7.82
C LYS A 27 13.23 -1.77 9.12
N LYS A 28 11.92 -1.50 9.22
CA LYS A 28 11.12 -1.84 10.40
C LYS A 28 10.50 -3.23 10.34
N ASP A 29 10.51 -3.84 9.15
CA ASP A 29 9.98 -5.19 8.89
C ASP A 29 8.52 -5.35 9.34
N ILE A 30 7.68 -4.34 9.11
CA ILE A 30 6.27 -4.38 9.56
C ILE A 30 5.50 -5.53 8.91
N ASP A 31 4.51 -6.07 9.62
CA ASP A 31 3.72 -7.21 9.15
C ASP A 31 2.70 -6.81 8.06
N VAL A 32 2.03 -5.68 8.27
CA VAL A 32 0.94 -5.18 7.40
C VAL A 32 1.04 -3.67 7.25
N VAL A 33 0.84 -3.17 6.04
CA VAL A 33 0.81 -1.73 5.72
C VAL A 33 -0.61 -1.30 5.40
N ILE A 34 -1.05 -0.16 5.93
CA ILE A 34 -2.26 0.52 5.43
C ILE A 34 -1.80 1.55 4.39
N ALA A 35 -2.22 1.38 3.14
CA ALA A 35 -1.78 2.21 2.03
C ALA A 35 -2.27 3.66 2.16
N PRO A 36 -1.61 4.64 1.51
CA PRO A 36 -2.18 5.97 1.31
C PRO A 36 -3.53 5.89 0.59
N PRO A 37 -4.50 6.78 0.90
CA PRO A 37 -5.83 6.76 0.28
C PRO A 37 -5.89 7.35 -1.14
N CYS A 38 -4.72 7.64 -1.74
CA CYS A 38 -4.55 8.24 -3.06
C CYS A 38 -3.97 7.21 -4.03
N LEU A 39 -4.47 7.21 -5.27
CA LEU A 39 -4.18 6.18 -6.26
C LEU A 39 -2.68 6.00 -6.56
N GLU A 40 -2.01 7.04 -7.05
CA GLU A 40 -0.62 6.95 -7.52
C GLU A 40 0.35 6.49 -6.40
N PRO A 41 0.34 7.07 -5.19
CA PRO A 41 1.15 6.55 -4.10
C PRO A 41 0.81 5.10 -3.72
N ALA A 42 -0.47 4.72 -3.73
CA ALA A 42 -0.89 3.37 -3.41
C ALA A 42 -0.41 2.34 -4.45
N LYS A 43 -0.38 2.68 -5.74
CA LYS A 43 0.21 1.84 -6.79
C LYS A 43 1.70 1.59 -6.53
N MET A 44 2.45 2.63 -6.18
CA MET A 44 3.86 2.46 -5.81
C MET A 44 4.03 1.58 -4.57
N MET A 45 3.15 1.72 -3.57
CA MET A 45 3.14 0.83 -2.42
C MET A 45 2.81 -0.62 -2.80
N ALA A 46 1.91 -0.86 -3.76
CA ALA A 46 1.58 -2.19 -4.28
C ALA A 46 2.78 -2.86 -4.99
N HIS A 47 3.59 -2.11 -5.73
CA HIS A 47 4.83 -2.65 -6.29
C HIS A 47 5.83 -3.03 -5.20
N LEU A 48 6.02 -2.17 -4.19
CA LEU A 48 6.90 -2.45 -3.06
C LEU A 48 6.41 -3.65 -2.25
N SER A 49 5.09 -3.82 -2.10
CA SER A 49 4.48 -4.96 -1.41
C SER A 49 4.85 -6.28 -2.07
N THR A 50 4.83 -6.31 -3.39
CA THR A 50 5.16 -7.49 -4.18
C THR A 50 6.64 -7.82 -4.10
N PHE A 51 7.50 -6.79 -4.10
CA PHE A 51 8.94 -6.96 -3.96
C PHE A 51 9.34 -7.44 -2.55
N TYR A 52 8.81 -6.80 -1.50
CA TYR A 52 9.14 -7.12 -0.10
C TYR A 52 8.25 -8.20 0.52
N LYS A 53 7.25 -8.69 -0.22
CA LYS A 53 6.27 -9.71 0.21
C LYS A 53 5.53 -9.32 1.49
N LYS A 54 5.01 -8.09 1.53
CA LYS A 54 4.31 -7.51 2.68
C LYS A 54 2.85 -7.27 2.36
N ALA A 55 1.95 -7.66 3.26
CA ALA A 55 0.52 -7.43 3.06
C ALA A 55 0.20 -5.93 3.12
N ILE A 56 -0.63 -5.46 2.18
CA ILE A 56 -1.13 -4.10 2.11
C ILE A 56 -2.65 -4.07 2.11
N LEU A 57 -3.20 -3.18 2.93
CA LEU A 57 -4.62 -2.84 2.97
C LEU A 57 -4.86 -1.49 2.31
N GLY A 58 -5.53 -1.50 1.16
CA GLY A 58 -5.98 -0.32 0.43
C GLY A 58 -7.34 0.19 0.91
N TRP A 59 -7.50 1.51 0.95
CA TRP A 59 -8.74 2.20 1.32
C TRP A 59 -8.78 3.57 0.64
N GLY A 60 -9.91 4.29 0.72
CA GLY A 60 -10.03 5.63 0.13
C GLY A 60 -10.27 5.57 -1.38
N PHE A 61 -9.68 6.49 -2.14
CA PHE A 61 -9.93 6.68 -3.57
C PHE A 61 -9.11 5.71 -4.45
N LEU A 62 -9.18 4.42 -4.13
CA LEU A 62 -8.49 3.33 -4.83
C LEU A 62 -9.50 2.52 -5.65
N THR A 63 -10.14 3.16 -6.63
CA THR A 63 -11.18 2.53 -7.45
C THR A 63 -10.64 1.89 -8.73
N ASP A 64 -9.35 2.04 -9.01
CA ASP A 64 -8.68 1.43 -10.16
C ASP A 64 -8.63 -0.09 -10.02
N SER A 65 -9.13 -0.80 -11.04
CA SER A 65 -9.22 -2.27 -11.07
C SER A 65 -7.85 -2.94 -11.16
N GLU A 66 -6.82 -2.21 -11.59
CA GLU A 66 -5.44 -2.72 -11.59
C GLU A 66 -5.00 -3.15 -10.18
N LEU A 67 -5.41 -2.42 -9.14
CA LEU A 67 -5.10 -2.75 -7.75
C LEU A 67 -5.84 -3.99 -7.21
N SER A 68 -6.80 -4.52 -7.97
CA SER A 68 -7.50 -5.78 -7.69
C SER A 68 -6.87 -6.97 -8.43
N ASP A 69 -5.89 -6.74 -9.31
CA ASP A 69 -5.23 -7.80 -10.05
C ASP A 69 -4.27 -8.57 -9.13
N THR A 70 -4.65 -9.80 -8.77
CA THR A 70 -3.88 -10.65 -7.86
C THR A 70 -2.68 -11.32 -8.53
N GLU A 71 -2.60 -11.34 -9.86
CA GLU A 71 -1.42 -11.83 -10.58
C GLU A 71 -0.30 -10.79 -10.50
N ILE A 72 -0.65 -9.51 -10.61
CA ILE A 72 0.30 -8.38 -10.51
C ILE A 72 0.59 -8.02 -9.05
N TYR A 73 -0.44 -7.94 -8.19
CA TYR A 73 -0.35 -7.47 -6.82
C TYR A 73 -0.87 -8.50 -5.79
N PRO A 74 -0.20 -9.66 -5.63
CA PRO A 74 -0.68 -10.76 -4.79
C PRO A 74 -0.75 -10.44 -3.29
N TYR A 75 -0.13 -9.35 -2.84
CA TYR A 75 -0.11 -8.92 -1.44
C TYR A 75 -1.03 -7.73 -1.16
N VAL A 76 -1.86 -7.32 -2.10
CA VAL A 76 -2.79 -6.20 -1.95
C VAL A 76 -4.20 -6.72 -1.70
N THR A 77 -4.89 -6.08 -0.78
CA THR A 77 -6.33 -6.20 -0.58
C THR A 77 -6.87 -4.81 -0.36
N LYS A 78 -7.98 -4.45 -1.00
CA LYS A 78 -8.61 -3.16 -0.79
C LYS A 78 -10.08 -3.30 -0.41
N VAL A 79 -10.55 -2.36 0.40
CA VAL A 79 -11.96 -2.28 0.81
C VAL A 79 -12.82 -1.47 -0.16
N THR A 80 -12.18 -0.70 -1.03
CA THR A 80 -12.85 0.14 -2.02
C THR A 80 -13.20 -0.70 -3.25
N PRO A 81 -14.45 -0.69 -3.73
CA PRO A 81 -14.84 -1.40 -4.95
C PRO A 81 -14.20 -0.78 -6.18
N ASP A 82 -14.05 -1.59 -7.22
CA ASP A 82 -13.61 -1.12 -8.53
C ASP A 82 -14.70 -0.22 -9.14
N SER A 83 -14.29 0.93 -9.66
CA SER A 83 -15.14 1.71 -10.55
C SER A 83 -15.21 1.00 -11.90
N PHE A 84 -16.41 0.92 -12.48
CA PHE A 84 -16.55 0.49 -13.87
C PHE A 84 -15.76 1.45 -14.78
N ALA A 85 -14.78 0.91 -15.51
CA ALA A 85 -14.19 1.57 -16.67
C ALA A 85 -15.09 1.38 -17.90
#